data_AF-A0A3G4QUU9-F1
#
_entry.id   AF-A0A3G4QUU9-F1
#
_cell.length_a   1.000
_cell.length_b   1.000
_cell.length_c   1.000
_cell.angle_alpha   90.00
_cell.angle_beta   90.00
_cell.angle_gamma   90.00
#
_symmetry.space_group_name_H-M   'P 1'
#
loop_
_entity.id
_entity.type
_entity.pdbx_description
1 polymer ?
#
loop_
_entity_poly.entity_id
_entity_poly.type
_entity_poly.pdbx_seq_one_letter_code
_entity_poly.pdbx_strand_id
1 'polypeptide(L)'
;SAVSENGVIGSGPDIPWSVKGEQLLFKALTYNQWLLVGRKTFDSMGVLPNRKYAVVSKNGISSSNENVLVFPSIENALKELSKVTDHVYVSGGGQIYNSLIEKADIIHLSTVHVEVEGDIKFPI
;
A
#
# COMPACT_ATOMS: atom_id res chain seq x y z
N SER A 1 -4.10 -6.24 1.85
CA SER A 1 -4.20 -6.30 0.38
C SER A 1 -5.50 -6.98 -0.01
N ALA A 2 -6.03 -6.67 -1.20
CA ALA A 2 -7.10 -7.43 -1.84
C ALA A 2 -6.52 -8.12 -3.10
N VAL A 3 -6.86 -9.39 -3.31
CA VAL A 3 -6.25 -10.24 -4.35
C VAL A 3 -7.34 -11.05 -5.05
N SER A 4 -7.34 -11.06 -6.38
CA SER A 4 -8.25 -11.89 -7.18
C SER A 4 -7.90 -13.39 -7.08
N GLU A 5 -8.75 -14.29 -7.58
CA GLU A 5 -8.50 -15.74 -7.52
C GLU A 5 -7.25 -16.15 -8.29
N ASN A 6 -6.94 -15.46 -9.39
CA ASN A 6 -5.74 -15.67 -10.19
C ASN A 6 -4.50 -14.86 -9.71
N GLY A 7 -4.57 -14.30 -8.50
CA GLY A 7 -3.43 -13.65 -7.82
C GLY A 7 -3.16 -12.20 -8.26
N VAL A 8 -3.99 -11.63 -9.12
CA VAL A 8 -3.86 -10.26 -9.64
C VAL A 8 -4.28 -9.25 -8.57
N ILE A 9 -3.53 -8.17 -8.47
CA ILE A 9 -3.78 -7.02 -7.58
C ILE A 9 -3.88 -5.69 -8.30
N GLY A 10 -3.55 -5.66 -9.59
CA GLY A 10 -3.53 -4.44 -10.37
C GLY A 10 -3.33 -4.70 -11.86
N SER A 11 -3.81 -3.76 -12.66
CA SER A 11 -3.55 -3.65 -14.09
C SER A 11 -3.14 -2.20 -14.38
N GLY A 12 -1.85 -1.96 -14.60
CA GLY A 12 -1.32 -0.60 -14.72
C GLY A 12 -1.49 0.21 -13.42
N PRO A 13 -2.16 1.39 -13.44
CA PRO A 13 -2.40 2.19 -12.23
C PRO A 13 -3.67 1.77 -11.47
N ASP A 14 -4.47 0.86 -12.02
CA ASP A 14 -5.83 0.58 -11.57
C ASP A 14 -5.96 -0.78 -10.89
N ILE A 15 -6.99 -0.89 -10.04
CA ILE A 15 -7.47 -2.18 -9.50
C ILE A 15 -8.54 -2.71 -10.48
N PRO A 16 -8.34 -3.86 -11.14
CA PRO A 16 -9.20 -4.33 -12.24
C PRO A 16 -10.50 -4.99 -11.75
N TRP A 17 -11.08 -4.50 -10.64
CA TRP A 17 -12.38 -4.93 -10.13
C TRP A 17 -13.03 -3.83 -9.30
N SER A 18 -14.34 -4.00 -9.02
CA SER A 18 -15.07 -3.17 -8.07
C SER A 18 -15.91 -4.04 -7.16
N VAL A 19 -15.54 -4.10 -5.88
CA VAL A 19 -16.26 -4.87 -4.85
C VAL A 19 -16.78 -3.90 -3.81
N LYS A 20 -18.09 -3.87 -3.63
CA LYS A 20 -18.71 -3.06 -2.57
C LYS A 20 -18.28 -3.61 -1.21
N GLY A 21 -17.75 -2.75 -0.35
CA GLY A 21 -17.39 -3.08 1.03
C GLY A 21 -15.92 -3.40 1.27
N GLU A 22 -15.15 -3.82 0.26
CA GLU A 22 -13.70 -4.04 0.42
C GLU A 22 -12.98 -2.77 0.88
N GLN A 23 -13.31 -1.64 0.25
CA GLN A 23 -12.79 -0.33 0.64
C GLN A 23 -13.19 0.07 2.07
N LEU A 24 -14.31 -0.43 2.60
CA LEU A 24 -14.72 -0.14 3.98
C LEU A 24 -13.79 -0.85 4.97
N LEU A 25 -13.43 -2.11 4.68
CA LEU A 25 -12.48 -2.85 5.50
C LEU A 25 -11.10 -2.18 5.47
N PHE A 26 -10.60 -1.84 4.28
CA PHE A 26 -9.33 -1.10 4.16
C PHE A 26 -9.38 0.21 4.95
N LYS A 27 -10.48 0.97 4.84
CA LYS A 27 -10.63 2.22 5.57
C LYS A 27 -10.63 2.02 7.09
N ALA A 28 -11.33 1.02 7.59
CA ALA A 28 -11.41 0.73 9.02
C ALA A 28 -10.04 0.32 9.59
N LEU A 29 -9.35 -0.60 8.91
CA LEU A 29 -8.04 -1.10 9.35
C LEU A 29 -6.97 0.01 9.38
N THR A 30 -7.02 0.93 8.42
CA THR A 30 -5.98 1.95 8.25
C THR A 30 -6.30 3.28 8.93
N TYR A 31 -7.39 3.38 9.70
CA TYR A 31 -7.80 4.63 10.34
C TYR A 31 -6.78 5.12 11.40
N ASN A 32 -6.30 6.35 11.26
CA ASN A 32 -5.24 6.97 12.06
C ASN A 32 -3.90 6.21 12.06
N GLN A 33 -3.65 5.39 11.03
CA GLN A 33 -2.43 4.59 10.93
C GLN A 33 -1.42 5.20 9.95
N TRP A 34 -0.18 4.71 10.02
CA TRP A 34 0.86 4.92 9.02
C TRP A 34 0.75 3.90 7.91
N LEU A 35 0.72 4.36 6.66
CA LEU A 35 0.68 3.53 5.46
C LEU A 35 2.00 3.68 4.72
N LEU A 36 2.72 2.58 4.53
CA LEU A 36 3.89 2.52 3.67
C LEU A 36 3.45 2.11 2.26
N VAL A 37 3.66 3.01 1.29
CA VAL A 37 3.25 2.81 -0.09
C VAL A 37 4.33 3.18 -1.09
N GLY A 38 4.25 2.57 -2.27
CA GLY A 38 5.06 2.95 -3.42
C GLY A 38 4.47 4.17 -4.12
N ARG A 39 5.33 4.97 -4.75
CA ARG A 39 4.94 6.19 -5.46
C ARG A 39 3.76 6.01 -6.42
N LYS A 40 3.76 4.97 -7.28
CA LYS A 40 2.66 4.73 -8.24
C LYS A 40 1.30 4.49 -7.55
N THR A 41 1.31 3.75 -6.44
CA THR A 41 0.09 3.46 -5.67
C THR A 41 -0.41 4.72 -4.98
N PHE A 42 0.49 5.54 -4.46
CA PHE A 42 0.15 6.84 -3.89
C PHE A 42 -0.45 7.79 -4.94
N ASP A 43 0.15 7.87 -6.13
CA ASP A 43 -0.36 8.70 -7.24
C ASP A 43 -1.79 8.30 -7.64
N SER A 44 -2.09 7.00 -7.66
CA SER A 44 -3.40 6.46 -8.03
C SER A 44 -4.46 6.66 -6.94
N MET A 45 -4.11 6.39 -5.69
CA MET A 45 -5.05 6.47 -4.55
C MET A 45 -5.26 7.90 -4.02
N GLY A 46 -4.23 8.73 -4.08
CA GLY A 46 -4.18 10.03 -3.42
C GLY A 46 -4.12 9.95 -1.89
N VAL A 47 -4.27 11.11 -1.24
CA VAL A 47 -4.28 11.22 0.22
C VAL A 47 -5.70 11.02 0.73
N LEU A 48 -5.92 9.95 1.47
CA LEU A 48 -7.18 9.72 2.17
C LEU A 48 -7.13 10.39 3.55
N PRO A 49 -8.25 10.95 4.04
CA PRO A 49 -8.29 11.62 5.34
C PRO A 49 -7.98 10.67 6.50
N ASN A 50 -7.48 11.23 7.61
CA ASN A 50 -7.18 10.49 8.85
C ASN A 50 -6.16 9.36 8.67
N ARG A 51 -5.16 9.57 7.81
CA ARG A 51 -4.07 8.62 7.52
C ARG A 51 -2.77 9.37 7.32
N LYS A 52 -1.67 8.73 7.70
CA LYS A 52 -0.31 9.20 7.41
C LYS A 52 0.32 8.29 6.38
N TYR A 53 1.15 8.85 5.51
CA TYR A 53 1.75 8.15 4.39
C TYR A 53 3.26 8.25 4.45
N ALA A 54 3.91 7.09 4.34
CA ALA A 54 5.32 6.97 4.01
C ALA A 54 5.41 6.51 2.55
N VAL A 55 5.76 7.43 1.67
CA VAL A 55 5.84 7.19 0.23
C VAL A 55 7.28 6.89 -0.16
N VAL A 56 7.53 5.71 -0.70
CA VAL A 56 8.86 5.34 -1.21
C VAL A 56 8.97 5.75 -2.68
N SER A 57 9.93 6.63 -2.97
CA SER A 57 10.24 7.09 -4.32
C SER A 57 11.74 7.35 -4.47
N LYS A 58 12.36 6.75 -5.50
CA LYS A 58 13.77 7.02 -5.83
C LYS A 58 14.00 8.42 -6.41
N ASN A 59 13.00 8.98 -7.07
CA ASN A 59 13.07 10.31 -7.66
C ASN A 59 12.47 11.27 -6.64
N GLY A 60 13.28 12.22 -6.14
CA GLY A 60 13.00 13.13 -5.02
C GLY A 60 11.76 14.01 -5.20
N ILE A 61 10.58 13.39 -5.16
CA ILE A 61 9.31 14.07 -5.04
C ILE A 61 9.20 14.65 -3.63
N SER A 62 8.50 15.78 -3.53
CA SER A 62 8.09 16.34 -2.25
C SER A 62 6.57 16.42 -2.21
N SER A 63 6.00 16.25 -1.02
CA SER A 63 4.59 16.52 -0.77
C SER A 63 4.50 17.77 0.10
N SER A 64 3.56 18.66 -0.21
CA SER A 64 3.20 19.78 0.67
C SER A 64 2.23 19.36 1.78
N ASN A 65 1.76 18.11 1.77
CA ASN A 65 0.84 17.59 2.76
C ASN A 65 1.61 17.12 4.00
N GLU A 66 1.26 17.68 5.17
CA GLU A 66 1.89 17.35 6.45
C GLU A 66 1.76 15.87 6.86
N ASN A 67 0.76 15.17 6.33
CA ASN A 67 0.54 13.75 6.59
C ASN A 67 1.29 12.85 5.61
N VAL A 68 2.13 13.39 4.73
CA VAL A 68 2.86 12.63 3.70
C VAL A 68 4.36 12.88 3.84
N LEU A 69 5.09 11.82 4.21
CA LEU A 69 6.54 11.79 4.21
C LEU A 69 7.03 10.98 3.01
N VAL A 70 8.06 11.49 2.32
CA VAL A 70 8.66 10.82 1.16
C VAL A 70 10.05 10.33 1.53
N PHE A 71 10.35 9.08 1.20
CA PHE A 71 11.61 8.43 1.50
C PHE A 71 12.27 7.89 0.23
N PRO A 72 13.61 7.94 0.13
CA PRO A 72 14.35 7.46 -1.04
C PRO A 72 14.40 5.93 -1.16
N SER A 73 14.18 5.21 -0.05
CA SER A 73 14.19 3.75 0.00
C SER A 73 13.29 3.21 1.10
N ILE A 74 12.99 1.91 1.03
CA ILE A 74 12.20 1.19 2.04
C ILE A 74 12.95 1.17 3.37
N GLU A 75 14.26 0.92 3.36
CA GLU A 75 15.09 0.86 4.56
C GLU A 75 15.09 2.21 5.29
N ASN A 76 15.21 3.31 4.53
CA ASN A 76 15.15 4.65 5.11
C ASN A 76 13.77 4.93 5.71
N ALA A 77 12.69 4.57 5.00
CA ALA A 77 11.32 4.72 5.52
C ALA A 77 11.13 3.95 6.83
N LEU A 78 11.49 2.66 6.88
CA LEU A 78 11.33 1.83 8.08
C LEU A 78 12.14 2.36 9.26
N LYS A 79 13.38 2.82 9.01
CA LYS A 79 14.26 3.40 10.05
C LYS A 79 13.69 4.68 10.66
N GLU A 80 13.07 5.54 9.85
CA GLU A 80 12.49 6.79 10.36
C GLU A 80 11.11 6.54 11.00
N LEU A 81 10.32 5.62 10.45
CA LEU A 81 9.03 5.23 11.01
C LEU A 81 9.15 4.61 12.40
N SER A 82 10.16 3.78 12.64
CA SER A 82 10.37 3.17 13.96
C SER A 82 10.64 4.16 15.10
N LYS A 83 10.90 5.43 14.78
CA LYS A 83 11.06 6.50 15.78
C LYS A 83 9.75 7.21 16.12
N VAL A 84 8.71 7.04 15.32
CA VAL A 84 7.46 7.83 15.41
C VAL A 84 6.20 6.97 15.50
N THR A 85 6.31 5.67 15.26
CA THR A 85 5.20 4.72 15.37
C THR A 85 5.72 3.31 15.64
N ASP A 86 4.95 2.55 16.42
CA ASP A 86 5.21 1.12 16.64
C ASP A 86 4.55 0.24 15.58
N HIS A 87 3.72 0.83 14.70
CA HIS A 87 2.92 0.09 13.73
C HIS A 87 2.83 0.79 12.38
N VAL A 88 2.93 -0.01 11.30
CA VAL A 88 2.89 0.46 9.90
C VAL A 88 2.14 -0.56 9.05
N TYR A 89 1.18 -0.08 8.25
CA TYR A 89 0.49 -0.87 7.24
C TYR A 89 1.22 -0.79 5.90
N VAL A 90 1.82 -1.90 5.47
CA VAL A 90 2.30 -2.04 4.09
C VAL A 90 1.09 -2.09 3.16
N SER A 91 0.89 -1.05 2.36
CA SER A 91 -0.33 -0.86 1.54
C SER A 91 -0.03 -0.88 0.05
N GLY A 92 1.06 -1.54 -0.35
CA GLY A 92 1.40 -1.85 -1.74
C GLY A 92 2.08 -0.71 -2.52
N GLY A 93 2.21 -0.81 -3.84
CA GLY A 93 1.77 -1.90 -4.70
C GLY A 93 2.75 -3.09 -4.75
N GLY A 94 2.73 -3.84 -5.86
CA GLY A 94 3.45 -5.12 -6.01
C GLY A 94 4.93 -5.06 -5.63
N GLN A 95 5.67 -4.02 -6.01
CA GLN A 95 7.10 -3.89 -5.64
C GLN A 95 7.30 -3.76 -4.13
N ILE A 96 6.45 -2.97 -3.45
CA ILE A 96 6.52 -2.80 -2.00
C ILE A 96 6.15 -4.11 -1.30
N TYR A 97 5.09 -4.79 -1.76
CA TYR A 97 4.72 -6.09 -1.22
C TYR A 97 5.86 -7.10 -1.38
N ASN A 98 6.44 -7.25 -2.57
CA ASN A 98 7.53 -8.20 -2.82
C ASN A 98 8.75 -7.95 -1.90
N SER A 99 9.05 -6.68 -1.59
CA SER A 99 10.19 -6.35 -0.72
C SER A 99 9.93 -6.55 0.77
N LEU A 100 8.69 -6.60 1.20
CA LEU A 100 8.32 -6.55 2.62
C LEU A 100 7.48 -7.73 3.11
N ILE A 101 7.01 -8.60 2.22
CA ILE A 101 6.12 -9.71 2.58
C ILE A 101 6.76 -10.63 3.62
N GLU A 102 8.05 -10.94 3.48
CA GLU A 102 8.81 -11.79 4.42
C GLU A 102 9.10 -11.10 5.76
N LYS A 103 8.92 -9.78 5.84
CA LYS A 103 9.15 -8.98 7.06
C LYS A 103 7.86 -8.62 7.79
N ALA A 104 6.70 -8.94 7.22
CA ALA A 104 5.42 -8.59 7.80
C ALA A 104 5.03 -9.57 8.90
N ASP A 105 4.63 -9.06 10.06
CA ASP A 105 4.13 -9.89 11.15
C ASP A 105 2.73 -10.44 10.87
N ILE A 106 1.89 -9.63 10.21
CA ILE A 106 0.48 -9.92 9.95
C ILE A 106 0.12 -9.54 8.51
N ILE A 107 -0.58 -10.43 7.82
CA ILE A 107 -1.14 -10.18 6.50
C ILE A 107 -2.66 -10.08 6.60
N HIS A 108 -3.19 -8.88 6.38
CA HIS A 108 -4.62 -8.67 6.13
C HIS A 108 -4.90 -8.91 4.64
N LEU A 109 -5.47 -10.07 4.30
CA LEU A 109 -5.76 -10.48 2.93
C LEU A 109 -7.27 -10.59 2.69
N SER A 110 -7.78 -9.84 1.72
CA SER A 110 -9.14 -10.02 1.18
C SER A 110 -9.07 -10.77 -0.13
N THR A 111 -9.62 -11.98 -0.20
CA THR A 111 -9.76 -12.71 -1.46
C THR A 111 -11.00 -12.22 -2.20
N VAL A 112 -10.81 -11.75 -3.42
CA VAL A 112 -11.89 -11.36 -4.32
C VAL A 112 -12.17 -12.52 -5.27
N HIS A 113 -13.39 -13.05 -5.21
CA HIS A 113 -13.83 -14.20 -6.01
C HIS A 113 -14.12 -13.83 -7.46
N VAL A 114 -13.09 -13.39 -8.17
CA VAL A 114 -13.09 -13.05 -9.60
C VAL A 114 -11.75 -13.46 -10.22
N GLU A 115 -11.76 -13.80 -11.50
CA GLU A 115 -10.57 -13.84 -12.34
C GLU A 115 -10.55 -12.61 -13.24
N VAL A 116 -9.39 -11.92 -13.28
CA VAL A 116 -9.23 -10.64 -13.99
C VAL A 116 -7.88 -10.59 -14.68
N GLU A 117 -7.81 -9.86 -15.79
CA GLU A 117 -6.53 -9.57 -16.44
C GLU A 117 -5.77 -8.49 -15.67
N GLY A 118 -4.46 -8.67 -15.52
CA GLY A 118 -3.59 -7.68 -14.90
C GLY A 118 -2.13 -8.10 -14.84
N ASP A 119 -1.25 -7.10 -14.79
CA ASP A 119 0.20 -7.22 -14.86
C ASP A 119 0.88 -7.19 -13.48
N ILE A 120 0.13 -6.92 -12.41
CA ILE A 120 0.65 -6.85 -11.05
C ILE A 120 0.02 -7.97 -10.22
N LYS A 121 0.87 -8.82 -9.63
CA LYS A 121 0.46 -9.92 -8.75
C LYS A 121 0.89 -9.71 -7.31
N PHE A 122 0.15 -10.30 -6.38
CA PHE A 122 0.57 -10.41 -4.99
C PHE A 122 1.69 -11.46 -4.88
N PRO A 123 2.75 -11.22 -4.09
CA PRO A 123 3.74 -12.26 -3.79
C PRO A 123 3.10 -13.39 -2.99
N ILE A 124 3.37 -14.63 -3.38
CA ILE A 124 2.96 -15.86 -2.71
C ILE A 124 4.22 -16.56 -2.23
#